data_AF-A0A8S9M753-F1
#
_entry.id   AF-A0A8S9M753-F1
#
_cell.length_a   1.000
_cell.length_b   1.000
_cell.length_c   1.000
_cell.angle_alpha   90.00
_cell.angle_beta   90.00
_cell.angle_gamma   90.00
#
_symmetry.space_group_name_H-M   'P 1'
#
loop_
_entity.id
_entity.type
_entity.pdbx_description
1 polymer ?
#
loop_
_entity_poly.entity_id
_entity_poly.type
_entity_poly.pdbx_seq_one_letter_code
_entity_poly.pdbx_strand_id
1 'polypeptide(L)' 'MVAQATIYNIWIERNTRLHAQEFRTPAILFKIIDCSIKDAILGRRKLKKFQPLMQLWMHYE' A
#
# COMPACT_ATOMS: atom_id res chain seq x y z
N MET A 1 4.57 8.91 3.30
CA MET A 1 4.60 7.76 2.35
C MET A 1 3.36 6.90 2.51
N VAL A 2 3.11 6.30 3.68
CA VAL A 2 1.95 5.42 3.93
C VAL A 2 0.62 6.08 3.52
N ALA A 3 0.29 7.25 4.06
CA ALA A 3 -0.94 7.96 3.70
C ALA A 3 -1.06 8.25 2.20
N GLN A 4 0.03 8.63 1.53
CA GLN A 4 0.03 8.86 0.09
C GLN A 4 -0.19 7.58 -0.72
N ALA A 5 0.43 6.47 -0.32
CA ALA A 5 0.21 5.17 -0.95
C ALA A 5 -1.24 4.70 -0.77
N THR A 6 -1.82 4.89 0.42
CA THR A 6 -3.22 4.58 0.70
C THR A 6 -4.17 5.42 -0.16
N ILE A 7 -4.00 6.75 -0.18
CA ILE A 7 -4.84 7.66 -0.97
C ILE A 7 -4.74 7.31 -2.46
N TYR A 8 -3.53 7.08 -2.97
CA TYR A 8 -3.30 6.74 -4.37
C TYR A 8 -4.00 5.44 -4.78
N ASN A 9 -3.87 4.38 -3.98
CA ASN A 9 -4.52 3.09 -4.27
C ASN A 9 -6.06 3.19 -4.20
N ILE A 10 -6.62 3.96 -3.25
CA ILE A 10 -8.06 4.21 -3.18
C ILE A 10 -8.55 4.99 -4.40
N TRP A 11 -7.80 6.01 -4.80
CA TRP A 11 -8.11 6.80 -6.00
C TRP A 11 -8.05 5.95 -7.27
N ILE A 12 -7.05 5.09 -7.43
CA ILE A 12 -6.98 4.12 -8.53
C ILE A 12 -8.21 3.21 -8.52
N GLU A 13 -8.54 2.59 -7.37
CA GLU A 13 -9.69 1.68 -7.28
C GLU A 13 -10.98 2.39 -7.71
N ARG A 14 -11.21 3.62 -7.23
CA ARG A 14 -12.36 4.42 -7.64
C ARG A 14 -12.40 4.63 -9.15
N ASN A 15 -11.26 4.95 -9.77
CA ASN A 15 -11.18 5.18 -11.21
C ASN A 15 -11.35 3.87 -12.01
N THR A 16 -10.79 2.76 -11.53
CA THR A 16 -11.01 1.43 -12.14
C THR A 16 -12.49 1.06 -12.11
N ARG A 17 -13.18 1.28 -11.00
CA ARG A 17 -14.64 1.06 -10.93
C ARG A 17 -15.40 1.92 -11.92
N LEU A 18 -15.02 3.20 -12.05
CA LEU A 18 -15.67 4.14 -12.95
C LEU A 18 -15.47 3.74 -14.43
N HIS A 19 -14.24 3.42 -14.83
CA HIS A 19 -13.88 3.26 -16.25
C HIS A 19 -13.86 1.82 -16.75
N ALA A 20 -13.52 0.85 -15.89
CA ALA A 20 -13.43 -0.56 -16.25
C ALA A 20 -14.60 -1.40 -15.71
N GLN A 21 -15.46 -0.82 -14.85
CA GLN A 21 -16.56 -1.54 -14.16
C GLN A 21 -16.08 -2.78 -13.38
N GLU A 22 -14.79 -2.80 -13.01
CA GLU A 22 -14.20 -3.83 -12.17
C GLU A 22 -14.22 -3.40 -10.71
N PHE A 23 -14.68 -4.29 -9.84
CA PHE A 23 -14.83 -4.04 -8.42
C PHE A 23 -14.02 -5.06 -7.64
N ARG A 24 -12.97 -4.60 -6.96
CA ARG A 24 -12.27 -5.46 -6.01
C ARG A 24 -13.01 -5.45 -4.68
N THR A 25 -13.01 -6.60 -4.01
CA THR A 25 -13.53 -6.67 -2.64
C THR A 25 -12.65 -5.82 -1.71
N PRO A 26 -13.20 -5.26 -0.62
CA PRO A 26 -12.41 -4.49 0.33
C PRO A 26 -11.20 -5.25 0.86
N ALA A 27 -11.34 -6.56 1.11
CA ALA A 27 -10.23 -7.42 1.56
C ALA A 27 -9.06 -7.47 0.56
N ILE A 28 -9.36 -7.59 -0.74
CA ILE A 28 -8.34 -7.56 -1.79
C ILE A 28 -7.69 -6.17 -1.86
N LEU A 29 -8.48 -5.09 -1.75
CA LEU A 29 -7.96 -3.73 -1.76
C LEU A 29 -7.01 -3.47 -0.57
N PHE A 30 -7.37 -3.91 0.63
CA PHE A 30 -6.50 -3.81 1.81
C PHE A 30 -5.19 -4.56 1.58
N LYS A 31 -5.24 -5.77 1.02
CA LYS A 31 -4.04 -6.54 0.69
C LYS A 31 -3.15 -5.83 -0.34
N ILE A 32 -3.74 -5.21 -1.37
CA ILE A 32 -3.01 -4.43 -2.38
C ILE A 32 -2.31 -3.23 -1.73
N ILE A 33 -3.01 -2.49 -0.89
CA ILE A 33 -2.46 -1.32 -0.17
C ILE A 33 -1.29 -1.76 0.72
N ASP A 34 -1.48 -2.82 1.51
CA ASP A 34 -0.44 -3.35 2.40
C ASP A 34 0.79 -3.82 1.61
N CYS A 35 0.60 -4.60 0.55
CA CYS A 35 1.68 -5.07 -0.32
C CYS A 35 2.44 -3.88 -0.95
N SER A 36 1.71 -2.87 -1.45
CA SER A 36 2.30 -1.67 -2.03
C SER A 36 3.16 -0.88 -1.01
N ILE A 37 2.70 -0.79 0.24
CA ILE A 37 3.45 -0.13 1.32
C ILE A 37 4.69 -0.95 1.69
N LYS A 38 4.56 -2.27 1.83
CA LYS A 38 5.67 -3.18 2.13
C LYS A 38 6.74 -3.11 1.04
N ASP A 39 6.36 -3.17 -0.24
CA ASP A 39 7.28 -3.06 -1.37
C ASP A 39 8.01 -1.71 -1.38
N ALA A 40 7.30 -0.61 -1.10
CA ALA A 40 7.92 0.71 -1.02
C ALA A 40 8.93 0.84 0.14
N ILE A 41 8.64 0.23 1.30
CA ILE A 41 9.55 0.18 2.45
C ILE A 41 10.76 -0.71 2.12
N LEU A 42 10.53 -1.92 1.60
CA LEU A 42 11.55 -2.91 1.26
C LEU A 42 12.51 -2.39 0.18
N GLY A 43 11.99 -1.75 -0.87
CA GLY A 43 12.80 -1.13 -1.92
C GLY A 43 13.73 -0.03 -1.38
N ARG A 44 13.38 0.58 -0.25
CA ARG A 44 14.14 1.65 0.42
C ARG A 44 14.83 1.19 1.70
N ARG A 45 14.87 -0.12 1.99
CA ARG A 45 15.41 -0.66 3.25
C ARG A 45 16.83 -0.22 3.55
N LYS A 46 17.68 0.00 2.54
CA LYS A 46 19.08 0.42 2.73
C LYS A 46 19.20 1.85 3.29
N LEU A 47 18.13 2.65 3.26
CA LEU A 47 18.11 3.99 3.82
C LEU A 47 17.80 3.92 5.32
N LYS A 48 18.67 4.49 6.16
CA LYS A 48 18.51 4.50 7.63
C LYS A 48 17.15 4.99 8.12
N LYS A 49 16.51 5.91 7.38
CA LYS A 49 15.17 6.45 7.67
C LYS A 49 14.05 5.40 7.57
N PHE A 50 14.25 4.34 6.79
CA PHE A 50 13.23 3.31 6.54
C PHE A 50 13.35 2.07 7.42
N GLN A 51 14.46 1.92 8.14
CA GLN A 51 14.68 0.85 9.13
C GLN A 51 13.61 0.85 10.25
N PRO A 52 13.31 1.97 10.94
CA PRO A 52 12.27 1.98 11.97
C PRO A 52 10.86 1.80 11.39
N LEU A 53 10.61 2.28 10.17
CA LEU A 53 9.35 2.08 9.44
C LEU A 53 9.13 0.58 9.14
N MET A 54 10.19 -0.13 8.73
CA MET A 54 10.14 -1.56 8.47
C MET A 54 9.86 -2.34 9.76
N GLN A 55 10.52 -1.99 10.87
CA GLN A 55 10.23 -2.58 12.17
C GLN A 55 8.77 -2.37 12.57
N LEU A 56 8.23 -1.16 12.46
CA LEU A 56 6.86 -0.88 12.87
C LEU A 56 5.83 -1.65 12.01
N TRP A 57 6.06 -1.75 10.70
CA TRP A 57 5.10 -2.34 9.76
C TRP A 57 5.13 -3.88 9.75
N MET A 58 6.29 -4.48 10.00
CA MET A 58 6.45 -5.95 10.03
C MET A 58 6.31 -6.54 11.44
N HIS A 59 6.08 -5.72 12.47
CA HIS A 59 5.98 -6.21 13.85
C HIS A 59 4.73 -7.05 14.13
N TYR A 60 3.66 -6.82 13.37
CA TYR A 60 2.33 -7.40 13.62
C TYR A 60 1.91 -8.45 12.58
N GLU A 61 2.86 -9.02 11.82
CA GLU A 61 2.59 -10.21 10.99
C GLU A 61 2.64 -11.51 11.78
#